data_AF-A0AA97C932-F1
#
_entry.id   AF-A0AA97C932-F1
#
_cell.length_a   1.000
_cell.length_b   1.000
_cell.length_c   1.000
_cell.angle_alpha   90.00
_cell.angle_beta   90.00
_cell.angle_gamma   90.00
#
_symmetry.space_group_name_H-M   'P 1'
#
loop_
_entity.id
_entity.type
_entity.pdbx_description
1 polymer ?
#
loop_
_entity_poly.entity_id
_entity_poly.type
_entity_poly.pdbx_seq_one_letter_code
_entity_poly.pdbx_strand_id
1 'polypeptide(L)'
;MSGKLGHLESYQNSLIEIKNLLEKDDALYKLFLIDETTSLDQETKSCLAKFIGEVRETIDIALDRINSFDEYCKITGNFRLAIKTDTPSNIMLSYIIIIRYIIEYLIVVPDGMLNDILSERVRYLKKNRHLFLFLEDRVKFYLEYSIDEYSGYIYSILIGNLNFVFDSKFSDFERLTEIEKNINLKHEEIVLIGNKVTDFNEEVEDLFNEKSKFIKDDLEVKQKKIDELKKYLENLSSGYNFAGLTKAYHDIYSSKSKERWISLAILFLLAFVSICPIGYKIITEKADEFNDVMIFKYIGYSALTIISLYFFRVSLQNYNSIKAELTQINLRKNLCMFVDNYSDFSKTKDNREALEKFENIIFSNIQLNENNIPSTFDGLEQLASLIESLSKRK
;
A
#
# COMPACT_ATOMS: atom_id res chain seq x y z
N MET A 1 -81.84 28.82 49.26
CA MET A 1 -81.01 27.95 50.13
C MET A 1 -80.80 26.62 49.42
N SER A 2 -79.92 26.56 48.42
CA SER A 2 -79.44 25.31 47.82
C SER A 2 -78.11 24.98 48.47
N GLY A 3 -78.16 24.29 49.61
CA GLY A 3 -76.98 24.00 50.43
C GLY A 3 -75.96 23.13 49.70
N LYS A 4 -74.68 23.35 50.03
CA LYS A 4 -73.50 22.54 49.74
C LYS A 4 -73.65 21.08 50.25
N LEU A 5 -74.69 20.35 49.83
CA LEU A 5 -74.82 18.93 50.09
C LEU A 5 -73.79 18.20 49.23
N GLY A 6 -72.85 17.50 49.86
CA GLY A 6 -71.80 16.74 49.20
C GLY A 6 -70.37 17.15 49.54
N HIS A 7 -70.15 18.30 50.18
CA HIS A 7 -68.81 18.64 50.68
C HIS A 7 -68.60 18.09 52.08
N LEU A 8 -67.45 17.49 52.34
CA LEU A 8 -67.04 16.96 53.65
C LEU A 8 -66.96 18.08 54.70
N GLU A 9 -66.58 19.30 54.31
CA GLU A 9 -66.64 20.54 55.11
C GLU A 9 -68.05 20.74 55.71
N SER A 10 -69.10 20.49 54.93
CA SER A 10 -70.49 20.63 55.39
C SER A 10 -70.87 19.64 56.52
N TYR A 11 -70.07 18.61 56.75
CA TYR A 11 -70.27 17.59 57.77
C TYR A 11 -69.25 17.64 58.91
N GLN A 12 -68.40 18.67 58.99
CA GLN A 12 -67.36 18.79 60.01
C GLN A 12 -67.91 18.63 61.44
N ASN A 13 -69.05 19.26 61.76
CA ASN A 13 -69.69 19.14 63.07
C ASN A 13 -70.14 17.71 63.36
N SER A 14 -70.69 17.01 62.36
CA SER A 14 -71.10 15.61 62.49
C SER A 14 -69.91 14.68 62.67
N LEU A 15 -68.77 14.96 62.03
CA LEU A 15 -67.53 14.20 62.22
C LEU A 15 -66.96 14.36 63.64
N ILE A 16 -66.98 15.59 64.18
CA ILE A 16 -66.59 15.87 65.57
C ILE A 16 -67.54 15.17 66.55
N GLU A 17 -68.84 15.16 66.26
CA GLU A 17 -69.83 14.45 67.08
C GLU A 17 -69.60 12.94 67.08
N ILE A 18 -69.33 12.33 65.92
CA ILE A 18 -68.97 10.91 65.82
C ILE A 18 -67.71 10.61 66.63
N LYS A 19 -66.68 11.44 66.52
CA LYS A 19 -65.44 11.29 67.30
C LYS A 19 -65.72 11.26 68.80
N ASN A 20 -66.51 12.22 69.30
CA ASN A 20 -66.88 12.29 70.72
C ASN A 20 -67.72 11.10 71.19
N LEU A 21 -68.54 10.51 70.30
CA LEU A 21 -69.29 9.29 70.60
C LEU A 21 -68.39 8.06 70.71
N LEU A 22 -67.32 7.99 69.92
CA LEU A 22 -66.34 6.91 69.93
C LEU A 22 -65.41 6.93 71.16
N GLU A 23 -65.34 8.05 71.90
CA GLU A 23 -64.54 8.20 73.13
C GLU A 23 -65.25 7.68 74.39
N LYS A 24 -66.54 7.35 74.31
CA LYS A 24 -67.31 6.85 75.46
C LYS A 24 -67.02 5.36 75.69
N ASP A 25 -66.94 4.97 76.96
CA ASP A 25 -66.69 3.58 77.37
C ASP A 25 -67.75 2.58 76.85
N ASP A 26 -68.95 3.07 76.49
CA ASP A 26 -70.06 2.28 75.95
C ASP A 26 -70.10 2.21 74.41
N ALA A 27 -69.14 2.82 73.71
CA ALA A 27 -69.11 2.87 72.25
C ALA A 27 -69.09 1.47 71.62
N LEU A 28 -68.42 0.50 72.26
CA LEU A 28 -68.31 -0.87 71.77
C LEU A 28 -69.66 -1.59 71.72
N TYR A 29 -70.47 -1.45 72.77
CA TYR A 29 -71.80 -2.08 72.83
C TYR A 29 -72.83 -1.34 71.98
N LYS A 30 -72.59 -0.05 71.69
CA LYS A 30 -73.45 0.73 70.82
C LYS A 30 -73.19 0.46 69.35
N LEU A 31 -71.94 0.41 68.91
CA LEU A 31 -71.57 0.32 67.49
C LEU A 31 -71.72 -1.08 66.90
N PHE A 32 -71.53 -2.09 67.72
CA PHE A 32 -71.67 -3.48 67.36
C PHE A 32 -72.94 -4.01 68.01
N LEU A 33 -73.72 -4.82 67.30
CA LEU A 33 -75.00 -5.39 67.74
C LEU A 33 -74.80 -6.43 68.87
N ILE A 34 -74.26 -5.97 70.00
CA ILE A 34 -73.77 -6.78 71.11
C ILE A 34 -74.55 -6.36 72.36
N ASP A 35 -75.34 -7.29 72.91
CA ASP A 35 -76.02 -7.04 74.18
C ASP A 35 -74.99 -6.94 75.32
N GLU A 36 -75.21 -6.03 76.28
CA GLU A 36 -74.34 -5.82 77.46
C GLU A 36 -74.13 -7.11 78.28
N THR A 37 -75.02 -8.09 78.13
CA THR A 37 -74.98 -9.41 78.79
C THR A 37 -74.18 -10.48 78.04
N THR A 38 -73.70 -10.18 76.82
CA THR A 38 -72.98 -11.14 75.96
C THR A 38 -71.54 -11.33 76.44
N SER A 39 -71.15 -12.55 76.81
CA SER A 39 -69.77 -12.87 77.21
C SER A 39 -68.86 -12.99 75.99
N LEU A 40 -68.31 -11.88 75.53
CA LEU A 40 -67.23 -11.87 74.53
C LEU A 40 -65.91 -12.31 75.18
N ASP A 41 -65.13 -13.11 74.46
CA ASP A 41 -63.76 -13.44 74.86
C ASP A 41 -62.84 -12.19 74.80
N GLN A 42 -61.70 -12.27 75.49
CA GLN A 42 -60.78 -11.14 75.65
C GLN A 42 -60.11 -10.71 74.33
N GLU A 43 -59.95 -11.64 73.38
CA GLU A 43 -59.35 -11.38 72.07
C GLU A 43 -60.32 -10.60 71.18
N THR A 44 -61.59 -11.02 71.11
CA THR A 44 -62.65 -10.34 70.37
C THR A 44 -62.88 -8.92 70.91
N LYS A 45 -62.91 -8.74 72.24
CA LYS A 45 -63.01 -7.40 72.85
C LYS A 45 -61.84 -6.49 72.46
N SER A 46 -60.61 -7.02 72.50
CA SER A 46 -59.40 -6.29 72.11
C SER A 46 -59.44 -5.89 70.63
N CYS A 47 -59.88 -6.79 69.76
CA CYS A 47 -60.01 -6.51 68.33
C CYS A 47 -61.10 -5.46 68.03
N LEU A 48 -62.27 -5.55 68.66
CA LEU A 48 -63.33 -4.55 68.49
C LEU A 48 -62.90 -3.16 69.00
N ALA A 49 -62.19 -3.10 70.14
CA ALA A 49 -61.62 -1.86 70.65
C ALA A 49 -60.58 -1.26 69.69
N LYS A 50 -59.73 -2.09 69.09
CA LYS A 50 -58.78 -1.65 68.07
C LYS A 50 -59.49 -1.12 66.81
N PHE A 51 -60.54 -1.80 66.34
CA PHE A 51 -61.35 -1.32 65.21
C PHE A 51 -61.99 0.05 65.50
N ILE A 52 -62.52 0.27 66.70
CA ILE A 52 -63.04 1.59 67.11
C ILE A 52 -61.93 2.65 67.05
N GLY A 53 -60.71 2.29 67.49
CA GLY A 53 -59.53 3.13 67.36
C GLY A 53 -59.22 3.50 65.90
N GLU A 54 -59.32 2.54 64.97
CA GLU A 54 -59.13 2.79 63.53
C GLU A 54 -60.20 3.71 62.95
N VAL A 55 -61.47 3.53 63.34
CA VAL A 55 -62.57 4.41 62.92
C VAL A 55 -62.29 5.84 63.39
N ARG A 56 -61.90 6.02 64.65
CA ARG A 56 -61.57 7.33 65.23
C ARG A 56 -60.42 8.00 64.48
N GLU A 57 -59.32 7.29 64.29
CA GLU A 57 -58.14 7.85 63.63
C GLU A 57 -58.41 8.16 62.14
N THR A 58 -59.31 7.42 61.49
CA THR A 58 -59.76 7.71 60.13
C THR A 58 -60.58 9.01 60.08
N ILE A 59 -61.40 9.27 61.08
CA ILE A 59 -62.14 10.53 61.22
C ILE A 59 -61.18 11.69 61.50
N ASP A 60 -60.15 11.48 62.33
CA ASP A 60 -59.13 12.51 62.58
C ASP A 60 -58.40 12.92 61.30
N ILE A 61 -57.96 11.94 60.50
CA ILE A 61 -57.34 12.20 59.19
C ILE A 61 -58.30 12.98 58.27
N ALA A 62 -59.59 12.64 58.30
CA ALA A 62 -60.59 13.34 57.51
C ALA A 62 -60.80 14.78 57.96
N LEU A 63 -60.84 15.04 59.26
CA LEU A 63 -60.94 16.38 59.83
C LEU A 63 -59.70 17.23 59.48
N ASP A 64 -58.50 16.67 59.59
CA ASP A 64 -57.25 17.36 59.29
C ASP A 64 -57.10 17.72 57.81
N ARG A 65 -57.70 16.91 56.91
CA ARG A 65 -57.57 17.04 55.45
C ARG A 65 -58.86 17.40 54.73
N ILE A 66 -59.86 17.94 55.45
CA ILE A 66 -61.20 18.24 54.91
C ILE A 66 -61.12 19.05 53.61
N ASN A 67 -60.29 20.10 53.58
CA ASN A 67 -60.17 20.99 52.42
C ASN A 67 -59.60 20.25 51.19
N SER A 68 -58.61 19.39 51.40
CA SER A 68 -58.02 18.59 50.33
C SER A 68 -59.01 17.56 49.81
N PHE A 69 -59.76 16.89 50.69
CA PHE A 69 -60.79 15.95 50.24
C PHE A 69 -61.91 16.66 49.46
N ASP A 70 -62.34 17.85 49.87
CA ASP A 70 -63.34 18.61 49.11
C ASP A 70 -62.85 19.14 47.76
N GLU A 71 -61.56 19.41 47.63
CA GLU A 71 -60.95 19.86 46.38
C GLU A 71 -60.87 18.72 45.34
N TYR A 72 -60.43 17.54 45.79
CA TYR A 72 -60.08 16.42 44.89
C TYR A 72 -61.16 15.34 44.76
N CYS A 73 -62.03 15.13 45.77
CA CYS A 73 -62.99 14.02 45.81
C CYS A 73 -64.40 14.40 45.30
N LYS A 74 -64.50 14.65 43.99
CA LYS A 74 -65.74 15.13 43.36
C LYS A 74 -66.79 14.02 43.18
N ILE A 75 -66.39 12.76 42.98
CA ILE A 75 -67.29 11.63 42.75
C ILE A 75 -68.06 11.33 44.02
N THR A 76 -67.37 11.12 45.15
CA THR A 76 -67.99 10.84 46.45
C THR A 76 -68.86 12.03 46.89
N GLY A 77 -68.41 13.26 46.67
CA GLY A 77 -69.19 14.45 46.96
C GLY A 77 -70.48 14.59 46.14
N ASN A 78 -70.44 14.22 44.86
CA ASN A 78 -71.62 14.27 43.98
C ASN A 78 -72.75 13.33 44.39
N PHE A 79 -72.44 12.22 45.07
CA PHE A 79 -73.45 11.29 45.58
C PHE A 79 -74.24 11.85 46.77
N ARG A 80 -73.86 13.01 47.33
CA ARG A 80 -74.53 13.67 48.47
C ARG A 80 -74.78 12.73 49.65
N LEU A 81 -73.82 11.84 49.91
CA LEU A 81 -73.91 10.85 50.98
C LEU A 81 -73.92 11.58 52.32
N ALA A 82 -74.97 11.39 53.10
CA ALA A 82 -75.14 12.07 54.38
C ALA A 82 -74.34 11.36 55.48
N ILE A 83 -73.44 12.11 56.11
CA ILE A 83 -72.82 11.71 57.39
C ILE A 83 -73.85 11.96 58.49
N LYS A 84 -74.16 10.93 59.26
CA LYS A 84 -75.24 10.93 60.26
C LYS A 84 -74.76 10.29 61.56
N THR A 85 -75.27 10.79 62.68
CA THR A 85 -74.91 10.35 64.04
C THR A 85 -76.05 9.66 64.78
N ASP A 86 -77.24 9.61 64.18
CA ASP A 86 -78.49 9.21 64.85
C ASP A 86 -78.51 7.75 65.35
N THR A 87 -77.81 6.85 64.65
CA THR A 87 -77.79 5.42 64.96
C THR A 87 -76.39 4.83 64.83
N PRO A 88 -76.08 3.74 65.53
CA PRO A 88 -74.83 2.98 65.35
C PRO A 88 -74.48 2.68 63.89
N SER A 89 -75.47 2.21 63.14
CA SER A 89 -75.32 1.90 61.72
C SER A 89 -75.03 3.14 60.88
N ASN A 90 -75.61 4.28 61.23
CA ASN A 90 -75.32 5.56 60.58
C ASN A 90 -73.88 6.03 60.85
N ILE A 91 -73.35 5.81 62.05
CA ILE A 91 -71.95 6.09 62.38
C ILE A 91 -71.01 5.23 61.53
N MET A 92 -71.30 3.93 61.45
CA MET A 92 -70.51 2.99 60.65
C MET A 92 -70.59 3.26 59.14
N LEU A 93 -71.77 3.63 58.64
CA LEU A 93 -71.93 4.09 57.26
C LEU A 93 -71.15 5.39 57.00
N SER A 94 -71.10 6.31 57.97
CA SER A 94 -70.31 7.54 57.88
C SER A 94 -68.81 7.24 57.81
N TYR A 95 -68.32 6.28 58.59
CA TYR A 95 -66.94 5.78 58.46
C TYR A 95 -66.64 5.24 57.05
N ILE A 96 -67.55 4.44 56.48
CA ILE A 96 -67.38 3.90 55.12
C ILE A 96 -67.36 5.03 54.08
N ILE A 97 -68.21 6.05 54.23
CA ILE A 97 -68.19 7.23 53.35
C ILE A 97 -66.81 7.91 53.40
N ILE A 98 -66.22 8.07 54.59
CA ILE A 98 -64.88 8.65 54.75
C ILE A 98 -63.81 7.77 54.09
N ILE A 99 -63.87 6.44 54.24
CA ILE A 99 -62.96 5.54 53.51
C ILE A 99 -63.04 5.79 52.01
N ARG A 100 -64.25 5.97 51.45
CA ARG A 100 -64.40 6.26 50.01
C ARG A 100 -63.79 7.60 49.61
N TYR A 101 -63.93 8.64 50.42
CA TYR A 101 -63.21 9.91 50.21
C TYR A 101 -61.70 9.68 50.16
N ILE A 102 -61.14 8.90 51.09
CA ILE A 102 -59.70 8.61 51.13
C ILE A 102 -59.26 7.81 49.89
N ILE A 103 -60.02 6.78 49.50
CA ILE A 103 -59.72 5.98 48.29
C ILE A 103 -59.74 6.87 47.05
N GLU A 104 -60.76 7.70 46.89
CA GLU A 104 -60.85 8.63 45.76
C GLU A 104 -59.70 9.64 45.76
N TYR A 105 -59.36 10.18 46.93
CA TYR A 105 -58.22 11.08 47.07
C TYR A 105 -56.92 10.40 46.62
N LEU A 106 -56.66 9.16 47.06
CA LEU A 106 -55.46 8.42 46.70
C LEU A 106 -55.37 8.11 45.19
N ILE A 107 -56.53 7.88 44.53
CA ILE A 107 -56.58 7.70 43.08
C ILE A 107 -56.10 8.96 42.34
N VAL A 108 -56.42 10.15 42.86
CA VAL A 108 -56.12 11.42 42.21
C VAL A 108 -54.75 11.98 42.63
N VAL A 109 -54.42 11.86 43.91
CA VAL A 109 -53.23 12.42 44.54
C VAL A 109 -52.41 11.30 45.19
N PRO A 110 -51.23 10.96 44.65
CA PRO A 110 -50.38 9.95 45.25
C PRO A 110 -49.81 10.46 46.59
N ASP A 111 -50.31 9.91 47.69
CA ASP A 111 -49.85 10.17 49.05
C ASP A 111 -49.39 8.87 49.70
N GLY A 112 -48.07 8.66 49.76
CA GLY A 112 -47.49 7.43 50.30
C GLY A 112 -47.83 7.19 51.76
N MET A 113 -47.87 8.24 52.59
CA MET A 113 -48.18 8.12 54.02
C MET A 113 -49.64 7.71 54.23
N LEU A 114 -50.57 8.35 53.52
CA LEU A 114 -51.99 8.03 53.61
C LEU A 114 -52.30 6.64 53.02
N ASN A 115 -51.59 6.26 51.95
CA ASN A 115 -51.66 4.93 51.35
C ASN A 115 -51.15 3.83 52.31
N ASP A 116 -50.05 4.07 53.02
CA ASP A 116 -49.51 3.13 54.01
C ASP A 116 -50.51 2.92 55.16
N ILE A 117 -51.04 4.02 55.72
CA ILE A 117 -52.05 3.99 56.78
C ILE A 117 -53.30 3.23 56.33
N LEU A 118 -53.86 3.57 55.16
CA LEU A 118 -55.06 2.89 54.67
C LEU A 118 -54.78 1.43 54.31
N SER A 119 -53.59 1.10 53.81
CA SER A 119 -53.20 -0.29 53.51
C SER A 119 -53.10 -1.15 54.76
N GLU A 120 -52.58 -0.61 55.87
CA GLU A 120 -52.51 -1.31 57.14
C GLU A 120 -53.90 -1.58 57.69
N ARG A 121 -54.78 -0.58 57.66
CA ARG A 121 -56.18 -0.71 58.09
C ARG A 121 -56.94 -1.72 57.24
N VAL A 122 -56.88 -1.62 55.91
CA VAL A 122 -57.55 -2.60 55.02
C VAL A 122 -57.01 -4.01 55.26
N ARG A 123 -55.70 -4.18 55.52
CA ARG A 123 -55.11 -5.47 55.89
C ARG A 123 -55.65 -5.98 57.23
N TYR A 124 -55.77 -5.11 58.24
CA TYR A 124 -56.37 -5.44 59.53
C TYR A 124 -57.84 -5.86 59.38
N LEU A 125 -58.64 -5.11 58.62
CA LEU A 125 -60.04 -5.43 58.33
C LEU A 125 -60.20 -6.76 57.60
N LYS A 126 -59.34 -7.03 56.61
CA LYS A 126 -59.32 -8.33 55.91
C LYS A 126 -58.99 -9.49 56.84
N LYS A 127 -58.00 -9.33 57.71
CA LYS A 127 -57.61 -10.36 58.68
C LYS A 127 -58.72 -10.65 59.69
N ASN A 128 -59.50 -9.64 60.05
CA ASN A 128 -60.54 -9.74 61.07
C ASN A 128 -61.97 -9.69 60.51
N ARG A 129 -62.19 -10.17 59.28
CA ARG A 129 -63.53 -10.21 58.64
C ARG A 129 -64.60 -10.93 59.48
N HIS A 130 -64.22 -11.86 60.35
CA HIS A 130 -65.14 -12.53 61.26
C HIS A 130 -65.87 -11.57 62.21
N LEU A 131 -65.27 -10.41 62.54
CA LEU A 131 -65.91 -9.38 63.37
C LEU A 131 -67.10 -8.71 62.69
N PHE A 132 -67.22 -8.82 61.36
CA PHE A 132 -68.34 -8.22 60.63
C PHE A 132 -69.67 -8.92 60.91
N LEU A 133 -69.67 -10.07 61.60
CA LEU A 133 -70.87 -10.73 62.11
C LEU A 133 -71.61 -9.87 63.16
N PHE A 134 -70.89 -8.96 63.83
CA PHE A 134 -71.48 -8.04 64.82
C PHE A 134 -71.98 -6.73 64.21
N LEU A 135 -71.92 -6.58 62.88
CA LEU A 135 -72.40 -5.41 62.15
C LEU A 135 -73.75 -5.71 61.50
N GLU A 136 -74.55 -4.66 61.29
CA GLU A 136 -75.75 -4.76 60.46
C GLU A 136 -75.37 -5.18 59.02
N ASP A 137 -76.19 -6.04 58.39
CA ASP A 137 -75.92 -6.59 57.06
C ASP A 137 -75.59 -5.51 56.01
N ARG A 138 -76.28 -4.37 56.09
CA ARG A 138 -76.03 -3.23 55.20
C ARG A 138 -74.64 -2.65 55.39
N VAL A 139 -74.19 -2.46 56.62
CA VAL A 139 -72.86 -1.92 56.95
C VAL A 139 -71.79 -2.90 56.49
N LYS A 140 -71.97 -4.19 56.79
CA LYS A 140 -71.07 -5.26 56.36
C LYS A 140 -70.86 -5.24 54.84
N PHE A 141 -71.94 -5.20 54.07
CA PHE A 141 -71.87 -5.18 52.60
C PHE A 141 -71.03 -4.00 52.07
N TYR A 142 -71.29 -2.78 52.55
CA TYR A 142 -70.56 -1.61 52.06
C TYR A 142 -69.10 -1.56 52.54
N LEU A 143 -68.80 -2.11 53.72
CA LEU A 143 -67.44 -2.21 54.21
C LEU A 143 -66.62 -3.23 53.41
N GLU A 144 -67.19 -4.40 53.11
CA GLU A 144 -66.57 -5.40 52.24
C GLU A 144 -66.31 -4.84 50.84
N TYR A 145 -67.28 -4.14 50.26
CA TYR A 145 -67.13 -3.47 48.97
C TYR A 145 -65.96 -2.48 48.96
N SER A 146 -65.85 -1.62 49.98
CA SER A 146 -64.80 -0.60 50.06
C SER A 146 -63.40 -1.21 50.24
N ILE A 147 -63.30 -2.31 50.98
CA ILE A 147 -62.06 -3.09 51.14
C ILE A 147 -61.59 -3.67 49.80
N ASP A 148 -62.52 -4.22 49.02
CA ASP A 148 -62.22 -4.83 47.73
C ASP A 148 -61.90 -3.75 46.66
N GLU A 149 -62.60 -2.61 46.69
CA GLU A 149 -62.33 -1.42 45.86
C GLU A 149 -60.89 -0.90 46.04
N TYR A 150 -60.46 -0.70 47.29
CA TYR A 150 -59.08 -0.29 47.59
C TYR A 150 -58.05 -1.34 47.17
N SER A 151 -58.38 -2.63 47.32
CA SER A 151 -57.48 -3.71 46.90
C SER A 151 -57.26 -3.72 45.39
N GLY A 152 -58.30 -3.40 44.62
CA GLY A 152 -58.20 -3.20 43.17
C GLY A 152 -57.29 -2.02 42.80
N TYR A 153 -57.40 -0.91 43.52
CA TYR A 153 -56.53 0.26 43.35
C TYR A 153 -55.04 -0.06 43.59
N ILE A 154 -54.71 -0.78 44.67
CA ILE A 154 -53.32 -1.18 44.93
C ILE A 154 -52.78 -2.08 43.81
N TYR A 155 -53.61 -3.00 43.31
CA TYR A 155 -53.22 -3.90 42.24
C TYR A 155 -52.93 -3.17 40.92
N SER A 156 -53.72 -2.14 40.58
CA SER A 156 -53.51 -1.34 39.36
C SER A 156 -52.22 -0.52 39.41
N ILE A 157 -51.87 0.05 40.58
CA ILE A 157 -50.59 0.75 40.77
C ILE A 157 -49.41 -0.20 40.60
N LEU A 158 -49.47 -1.37 41.21
CA LEU A 158 -48.40 -2.36 41.12
C LEU A 158 -48.16 -2.81 39.67
N ILE A 159 -49.22 -3.02 38.88
CA ILE A 159 -49.10 -3.32 37.44
C ILE A 159 -48.49 -2.16 36.67
N GLY A 160 -48.92 -0.92 36.93
CA GLY A 160 -48.37 0.27 36.28
C GLY A 160 -46.85 0.40 36.49
N ASN A 161 -46.40 0.19 37.73
CA ASN A 161 -44.97 0.22 38.08
C ASN A 161 -44.17 -0.90 37.41
N LEU A 162 -44.74 -2.11 37.32
CA LEU A 162 -44.12 -3.23 36.61
C LEU A 162 -43.98 -2.93 35.12
N ASN A 163 -45.03 -2.43 34.47
CA ASN A 163 -44.99 -2.07 33.05
C ASN A 163 -43.91 -1.03 32.76
N PHE A 164 -43.78 0.01 33.59
CA PHE A 164 -42.74 1.01 33.43
C PHE A 164 -41.33 0.41 33.46
N VAL A 165 -41.07 -0.51 34.40
CA VAL A 165 -39.77 -1.20 34.51
C VAL A 165 -39.52 -2.14 33.32
N PHE A 166 -40.58 -2.79 32.82
CA PHE A 166 -40.48 -3.63 31.62
C PHE A 166 -40.17 -2.79 30.37
N ASP A 167 -40.88 -1.68 30.16
CA ASP A 167 -40.68 -0.79 29.01
C ASP A 167 -39.27 -0.20 29.01
N SER A 168 -38.76 0.23 30.18
CA SER A 168 -37.40 0.75 30.28
C SER A 168 -36.36 -0.30 29.88
N LYS A 169 -36.51 -1.54 30.37
CA LYS A 169 -35.57 -2.63 30.03
C LYS A 169 -35.70 -3.08 28.57
N PHE A 170 -36.89 -3.04 28.01
CA PHE A 170 -37.11 -3.37 26.61
C PHE A 170 -36.42 -2.36 25.68
N SER A 171 -36.50 -1.07 26.02
CA SER A 171 -35.79 -0.02 25.26
C SER A 171 -34.26 -0.20 25.28
N ASP A 172 -33.69 -0.64 26.41
CA ASP A 172 -32.26 -0.96 26.48
C ASP A 172 -31.89 -2.15 25.57
N PHE A 173 -32.77 -3.15 25.47
CA PHE A 173 -32.57 -4.31 24.60
C PHE A 173 -32.62 -3.95 23.10
N GLU A 174 -33.53 -3.04 22.71
CA GLU A 174 -33.58 -2.51 21.34
C GLU A 174 -32.28 -1.75 20.99
N ARG A 175 -31.74 -0.96 21.93
CA ARG A 175 -30.47 -0.26 21.71
C ARG A 175 -29.29 -1.23 21.56
N LEU A 176 -29.25 -2.31 22.34
CA LEU A 176 -28.21 -3.33 22.23
C LEU A 176 -28.27 -4.06 20.88
N THR A 177 -29.46 -4.40 20.42
CA THR A 177 -29.65 -5.07 19.11
C THR A 177 -29.29 -4.13 17.94
N GLU A 178 -29.55 -2.83 18.05
CA GLU A 178 -29.09 -1.85 17.07
C GLU A 178 -27.55 -1.70 17.06
N ILE A 179 -26.91 -1.69 18.23
CA ILE A 179 -25.44 -1.69 18.34
C ILE A 179 -24.86 -2.95 17.71
N GLU A 180 -25.41 -4.13 17.99
CA GLU A 180 -24.97 -5.40 17.42
C GLU A 180 -25.05 -5.39 15.89
N LYS A 181 -26.16 -4.91 15.33
CA LYS A 181 -26.34 -4.76 13.88
C LYS A 181 -25.28 -3.83 13.27
N ASN A 182 -25.01 -2.70 13.91
CA ASN A 182 -24.00 -1.74 13.44
C ASN A 182 -22.57 -2.31 13.50
N ILE A 183 -22.26 -3.11 14.52
CA ILE A 183 -20.97 -3.80 14.63
C ILE A 183 -20.80 -4.79 13.47
N ASN A 184 -21.82 -5.60 13.17
CA ASN A 184 -21.77 -6.58 12.10
C ASN A 184 -21.58 -5.92 10.72
N LEU A 185 -22.31 -4.84 10.43
CA LEU A 185 -22.14 -4.08 9.18
C LEU A 185 -20.71 -3.53 9.02
N LYS A 186 -20.14 -2.94 10.09
CA LYS A 186 -18.76 -2.45 10.06
C LYS A 186 -17.74 -3.59 9.91
N HIS A 187 -18.01 -4.75 10.48
CA HIS A 187 -17.14 -5.91 10.33
C HIS A 187 -17.10 -6.39 8.88
N GLU A 188 -18.24 -6.47 8.21
CA GLU A 188 -18.31 -6.81 6.77
C GLU A 188 -17.53 -5.81 5.90
N GLU A 189 -17.64 -4.51 6.16
CA GLU A 189 -16.85 -3.49 5.45
C GLU A 189 -15.34 -3.67 5.64
N ILE A 190 -14.89 -3.98 6.86
CA ILE A 190 -13.47 -4.22 7.16
C ILE A 190 -12.96 -5.45 6.40
N VAL A 191 -13.74 -6.54 6.36
CA VAL A 191 -13.37 -7.75 5.61
C VAL A 191 -13.24 -7.45 4.11
N LEU A 192 -14.17 -6.68 3.54
CA LEU A 192 -14.11 -6.28 2.13
C LEU A 192 -12.85 -5.45 1.82
N ILE A 193 -12.50 -4.50 2.69
CA ILE A 193 -11.29 -3.70 2.56
C ILE A 193 -10.04 -4.58 2.69
N GLY A 194 -10.03 -5.52 3.64
CA GLY A 194 -8.95 -6.49 3.83
C GLY A 194 -8.66 -7.28 2.55
N ASN A 195 -9.70 -7.81 1.91
CA ASN A 195 -9.57 -8.55 0.65
C ASN A 195 -9.04 -7.66 -0.50
N LYS A 196 -9.49 -6.42 -0.61
CA LYS A 196 -8.95 -5.49 -1.63
C LYS A 196 -7.46 -5.20 -1.43
N VAL A 197 -7.01 -5.11 -0.18
CA VAL A 197 -5.60 -4.89 0.14
C VAL A 197 -4.76 -6.12 -0.20
N THR A 198 -5.27 -7.34 0.04
CA THR A 198 -4.57 -8.56 -0.37
C THR A 198 -4.44 -8.65 -1.88
N ASP A 199 -5.53 -8.40 -2.62
CA ASP A 199 -5.52 -8.43 -4.09
C ASP A 199 -4.53 -7.41 -4.66
N PHE A 200 -4.50 -6.19 -4.10
CA PHE A 200 -3.57 -5.15 -4.52
C PHE A 200 -2.10 -5.51 -4.23
N ASN A 201 -1.83 -6.16 -3.10
CA ASN A 201 -0.47 -6.59 -2.77
C ASN A 201 0.02 -7.68 -3.73
N GLU A 202 -0.84 -8.63 -4.12
CA GLU A 202 -0.52 -9.65 -5.13
C GLU A 202 -0.20 -9.00 -6.49
N GLU A 203 -1.00 -8.03 -6.94
CA GLU A 203 -0.76 -7.31 -8.20
C GLU A 203 0.58 -6.55 -8.19
N VAL A 204 0.92 -5.89 -7.07
CA VAL A 204 2.20 -5.19 -6.89
C VAL A 204 3.37 -6.16 -6.90
N GLU A 205 3.25 -7.32 -6.27
CA GLU A 205 4.30 -8.34 -6.23
C GLU A 205 4.55 -8.94 -7.61
N ASP A 206 3.49 -9.23 -8.37
CA ASP A 206 3.58 -9.69 -9.76
C ASP A 206 4.28 -8.67 -10.67
N LEU A 207 3.87 -7.38 -10.59
CA LEU A 207 4.51 -6.30 -11.36
C LEU A 207 5.99 -6.13 -10.98
N PHE A 208 6.33 -6.26 -9.70
CA PHE A 208 7.71 -6.18 -9.25
C PHE A 208 8.54 -7.34 -9.80
N ASN A 209 8.01 -8.56 -9.76
CA ASN A 209 8.66 -9.76 -10.28
C ASN A 209 8.88 -9.68 -11.79
N GLU A 210 7.87 -9.24 -12.55
CA GLU A 210 7.97 -9.05 -14.00
C GLU A 210 9.07 -8.04 -14.35
N LYS A 211 9.05 -6.87 -13.68
CA LYS A 211 10.01 -5.80 -13.95
C LYS A 211 11.44 -6.15 -13.53
N SER A 212 11.59 -6.85 -12.40
CA SER A 212 12.87 -7.37 -11.93
C SER A 212 13.48 -8.34 -12.94
N LYS A 213 12.66 -9.26 -13.48
CA LYS A 213 13.07 -10.19 -14.53
C LYS A 213 13.50 -9.45 -15.81
N PHE A 214 12.70 -8.49 -16.28
CA PHE A 214 13.03 -7.69 -17.46
C PHE A 214 14.37 -6.96 -17.31
N ILE A 215 14.61 -6.33 -16.15
CA ILE A 215 15.88 -5.62 -15.88
C ILE A 215 17.06 -6.60 -15.90
N LYS A 216 16.90 -7.78 -15.30
CA LYS A 216 17.95 -8.80 -15.29
C LYS A 216 18.28 -9.27 -16.71
N ASP A 217 17.27 -9.56 -17.51
CA ASP A 217 17.44 -10.01 -18.89
C ASP A 217 18.11 -8.91 -19.76
N ASP A 218 17.70 -7.64 -19.63
CA ASP A 218 18.34 -6.50 -20.33
C ASP A 218 19.80 -6.31 -19.93
N LEU A 219 20.12 -6.46 -18.64
CA LEU A 219 21.50 -6.40 -18.15
C LEU A 219 22.36 -7.53 -18.70
N GLU A 220 21.85 -8.75 -18.78
CA GLU A 220 22.56 -9.88 -19.38
C GLU A 220 22.85 -9.65 -20.87
N VAL A 221 21.89 -9.10 -21.62
CA VAL A 221 22.07 -8.74 -23.04
C VAL A 221 23.14 -7.66 -23.21
N LYS A 222 23.11 -6.62 -22.37
CA LYS A 222 24.11 -5.54 -22.40
C LYS A 222 25.50 -6.04 -22.04
N GLN A 223 25.61 -6.91 -21.03
CA GLN A 223 26.88 -7.51 -20.63
C GLN A 223 27.50 -8.31 -21.77
N LYS A 224 26.71 -9.15 -22.47
CA LYS A 224 27.17 -9.90 -23.64
C LYS A 224 27.72 -8.99 -24.74
N LYS A 225 27.03 -7.89 -25.05
CA LYS A 225 27.50 -6.90 -26.05
C LYS A 225 28.82 -6.25 -25.64
N ILE A 226 28.99 -5.92 -24.36
CA ILE A 226 30.24 -5.35 -23.84
C ILE A 226 31.40 -6.34 -24.03
N ASP A 227 31.16 -7.62 -23.72
CA ASP A 227 32.19 -8.67 -23.87
C ASP A 227 32.55 -8.92 -25.35
N GLU A 228 31.57 -8.86 -26.26
CA GLU A 228 31.81 -8.93 -27.70
C GLU A 228 32.64 -7.74 -28.21
N LEU A 229 32.29 -6.51 -27.79
CA LEU A 229 33.04 -5.30 -28.13
C LEU A 229 34.48 -5.37 -27.60
N LYS A 230 34.68 -5.87 -26.38
CA LYS A 230 36.01 -6.07 -25.81
C LYS A 230 36.85 -7.00 -26.68
N LYS A 231 36.30 -8.15 -27.10
CA LYS A 231 36.98 -9.10 -28.01
C LYS A 231 37.32 -8.47 -29.35
N TYR A 232 36.42 -7.67 -29.92
CA TYR A 232 36.67 -6.95 -31.18
C TYR A 232 37.84 -5.96 -31.05
N LEU A 233 37.90 -5.21 -29.94
CA LEU A 233 39.00 -4.28 -29.66
C LEU A 233 40.34 -4.99 -29.45
N GLU A 234 40.35 -6.12 -28.74
CA GLU A 234 41.54 -6.95 -28.57
C GLU A 234 42.06 -7.47 -29.92
N ASN A 235 41.17 -7.88 -30.83
CA ASN A 235 41.54 -8.28 -32.18
C ASN A 235 42.15 -7.12 -33.00
N LEU A 236 41.59 -5.91 -32.92
CA LEU A 236 42.14 -4.73 -33.61
C LEU A 236 43.56 -4.37 -33.14
N SER A 237 43.88 -4.58 -31.86
CA SER A 237 45.22 -4.33 -31.33
C SER A 237 46.30 -5.22 -31.98
N SER A 238 45.93 -6.37 -32.56
CA SER A 238 46.87 -7.26 -33.26
C SER A 238 47.33 -6.71 -34.62
N GLY A 239 46.49 -5.93 -35.32
CA GLY A 239 46.81 -5.27 -36.60
C GLY A 239 47.85 -4.13 -36.48
N TYR A 240 48.07 -3.62 -35.27
CA TYR A 240 49.06 -2.56 -35.02
C TYR A 240 50.52 -3.00 -35.29
N ASN A 241 50.82 -4.30 -35.20
CA ASN A 241 52.16 -4.84 -35.46
C ASN A 241 52.56 -4.75 -36.95
N PHE A 242 51.63 -4.96 -37.88
CA PHE A 242 51.91 -4.84 -39.33
C PHE A 242 51.91 -3.39 -39.81
N ALA A 243 51.17 -2.50 -39.14
CA ALA A 243 51.30 -1.05 -39.33
C ALA A 243 52.74 -0.57 -39.01
N GLY A 244 53.35 -1.12 -37.96
CA GLY A 244 54.76 -0.88 -37.62
C GLY A 244 55.74 -1.33 -38.71
N LEU A 245 55.60 -2.55 -39.23
CA LEU A 245 56.45 -3.08 -40.30
C LEU A 245 56.30 -2.30 -41.61
N THR A 246 55.07 -1.93 -41.96
CA THR A 246 54.78 -1.08 -43.12
C THR A 246 55.53 0.25 -43.04
N LYS A 247 55.51 0.88 -41.86
CA LYS A 247 56.24 2.12 -41.62
C LYS A 247 57.75 1.93 -41.74
N ALA A 248 58.30 0.86 -41.16
CA ALA A 248 59.73 0.55 -41.27
C ALA A 248 60.19 0.35 -42.73
N TYR A 249 59.46 -0.42 -43.55
CA TYR A 249 59.77 -0.58 -44.97
C TYR A 249 59.63 0.73 -45.77
N HIS A 250 58.68 1.58 -45.39
CA HIS A 250 58.53 2.90 -46.02
C HIS A 250 59.76 3.79 -45.76
N ASP A 251 60.26 3.80 -44.54
CA ASP A 251 61.44 4.58 -44.16
C ASP A 251 62.69 4.07 -44.90
N ILE A 252 62.90 2.75 -44.97
CA ILE A 252 63.99 2.13 -45.75
C ILE A 252 63.89 2.47 -47.24
N TYR A 253 62.68 2.38 -47.83
CA TYR A 253 62.44 2.74 -49.23
C TYR A 253 62.81 4.20 -49.50
N SER A 254 62.42 5.11 -48.60
CA SER A 254 62.68 6.55 -48.76
C SER A 254 64.18 6.86 -48.74
N SER A 255 64.95 6.20 -47.87
CA SER A 255 66.40 6.34 -47.78
C SER A 255 67.09 5.81 -49.05
N LYS A 256 66.77 4.59 -49.47
CA LYS A 256 67.32 3.97 -50.68
C LYS A 256 66.95 4.70 -51.97
N SER A 257 65.78 5.32 -52.03
CA SER A 257 65.37 6.14 -53.17
C SER A 257 66.27 7.37 -53.34
N LYS A 258 66.73 7.98 -52.22
CA LYS A 258 67.71 9.07 -52.28
C LYS A 258 69.07 8.59 -52.82
N GLU A 259 69.55 7.43 -52.36
CA GLU A 259 70.77 6.80 -52.91
C GLU A 259 70.67 6.55 -54.41
N ARG A 260 69.49 6.10 -54.91
CA ARG A 260 69.25 5.92 -56.34
C ARG A 260 69.44 7.21 -57.13
N TRP A 261 68.87 8.31 -56.65
CA TRP A 261 69.00 9.61 -57.32
C TRP A 261 70.44 10.13 -57.34
N ILE A 262 71.19 9.91 -56.25
CA ILE A 262 72.63 10.24 -56.19
C ILE A 262 73.41 9.36 -57.17
N SER A 263 73.16 8.05 -57.19
CA SER A 263 73.79 7.10 -58.12
C SER A 263 73.52 7.44 -59.59
N LEU A 264 72.28 7.86 -59.90
CA LEU A 264 71.89 8.34 -61.22
C LEU A 264 72.63 9.64 -61.60
N ALA A 265 72.77 10.59 -60.67
CA ALA A 265 73.54 11.81 -60.92
C ALA A 265 75.03 11.51 -61.20
N ILE A 266 75.64 10.59 -60.43
CA ILE A 266 77.03 10.12 -60.65
C ILE A 266 77.16 9.44 -62.01
N LEU A 267 76.19 8.61 -62.40
CA LEU A 267 76.16 7.93 -63.69
C LEU A 267 76.15 8.94 -64.86
N PHE A 268 75.32 9.99 -64.78
CA PHE A 268 75.29 11.05 -65.79
C PHE A 268 76.62 11.83 -65.85
N LEU A 269 77.23 12.13 -64.70
CA LEU A 269 78.54 12.77 -64.64
C LEU A 269 79.61 11.90 -65.33
N LEU A 270 79.66 10.61 -65.01
CA LEU A 270 80.62 9.66 -65.62
C LEU A 270 80.37 9.49 -67.12
N ALA A 271 79.12 9.52 -67.58
CA ALA A 271 78.79 9.51 -69.01
C ALA A 271 79.40 10.72 -69.72
N PHE A 272 79.25 11.92 -69.14
CA PHE A 272 79.82 13.15 -69.69
C PHE A 272 81.35 13.13 -69.68
N VAL A 273 81.97 12.71 -68.58
CA VAL A 273 83.42 12.56 -68.46
C VAL A 273 83.98 11.55 -69.47
N SER A 274 83.23 10.49 -69.78
CA SER A 274 83.68 9.48 -70.75
C SER A 274 83.74 10.02 -72.18
N ILE A 275 82.89 10.96 -72.55
CA ILE A 275 82.84 11.56 -73.90
C ILE A 275 83.85 12.71 -74.04
N CYS A 276 84.18 13.40 -72.94
CA CYS A 276 84.97 14.63 -72.94
C CYS A 276 86.40 14.51 -73.54
N PRO A 277 87.22 13.49 -73.22
CA PRO A 277 88.58 13.36 -73.75
C PRO A 277 88.65 13.29 -75.28
N ILE A 278 87.75 12.52 -75.89
CA ILE A 278 87.67 12.36 -77.35
C ILE A 278 87.01 13.60 -77.96
N GLY A 279 85.93 14.10 -77.36
CA GLY A 279 85.21 15.29 -77.83
C GLY A 279 86.10 16.55 -77.86
N TYR A 280 86.87 16.80 -76.80
CA TYR A 280 87.82 17.90 -76.73
C TYR A 280 88.84 17.84 -77.87
N LYS A 281 89.38 16.64 -78.14
CA LYS A 281 90.36 16.45 -79.21
C LYS A 281 89.75 16.69 -80.60
N ILE A 282 88.57 16.14 -80.87
CA ILE A 282 87.87 16.35 -82.15
C ILE A 282 87.60 17.85 -82.40
N ILE A 283 87.26 18.62 -81.37
CA ILE A 283 86.94 20.06 -81.51
C ILE A 283 88.19 20.92 -81.69
N THR A 284 89.29 20.59 -81.03
CA THR A 284 90.50 21.43 -81.02
C THR A 284 91.46 21.15 -82.18
N GLU A 285 91.33 20.01 -82.83
CA GLU A 285 92.25 19.61 -83.90
C GLU A 285 91.78 20.15 -85.27
N LYS A 286 92.63 20.95 -85.93
CA LYS A 286 92.42 21.38 -87.32
C LYS A 286 92.95 20.28 -88.25
N ALA A 287 92.24 20.03 -89.35
CA ALA A 287 92.41 18.85 -90.21
C ALA A 287 93.70 18.78 -91.06
N ASP A 288 94.75 19.51 -90.69
CA ASP A 288 95.98 19.60 -91.48
C ASP A 288 97.15 18.85 -90.81
N GLU A 289 97.62 17.83 -91.54
CA GLU A 289 98.80 16.97 -91.38
C GLU A 289 98.85 15.97 -90.19
N PHE A 290 98.51 14.71 -90.50
CA PHE A 290 98.73 13.54 -89.64
C PHE A 290 100.24 13.27 -89.43
N ASN A 291 100.72 13.35 -88.18
CA ASN A 291 102.10 13.03 -87.78
C ASN A 291 102.11 11.86 -86.76
N ASP A 292 103.19 11.07 -86.69
CA ASP A 292 103.33 9.92 -85.78
C ASP A 292 103.13 10.28 -84.30
N VAL A 293 103.52 11.50 -83.89
CA VAL A 293 103.30 12.04 -82.53
C VAL A 293 101.80 12.19 -82.20
N MET A 294 100.95 12.40 -83.19
CA MET A 294 99.50 12.56 -83.06
C MET A 294 98.82 11.22 -82.71
N ILE A 295 99.34 10.11 -83.25
CA ILE A 295 98.89 8.74 -82.96
C ILE A 295 99.13 8.40 -81.48
N PHE A 296 100.32 8.69 -80.96
CA PHE A 296 100.64 8.52 -79.53
C PHE A 296 99.79 9.42 -78.60
N LYS A 297 99.30 10.57 -79.08
CA LYS A 297 98.33 11.36 -78.30
C LYS A 297 96.95 10.72 -78.33
N TYR A 298 96.49 10.23 -79.49
CA TYR A 298 95.19 9.54 -79.61
C TYR A 298 95.12 8.29 -78.72
N ILE A 299 96.22 7.52 -78.62
CA ILE A 299 96.25 6.33 -77.76
C ILE A 299 96.17 6.68 -76.27
N GLY A 300 96.70 7.82 -75.85
CA GLY A 300 96.56 8.31 -74.47
C GLY A 300 95.11 8.71 -74.13
N TYR A 301 94.45 9.46 -75.02
CA TYR A 301 93.05 9.85 -74.83
C TYR A 301 92.08 8.67 -74.94
N SER A 302 92.36 7.68 -75.79
CA SER A 302 91.54 6.46 -75.85
C SER A 302 91.71 5.61 -74.60
N ALA A 303 92.91 5.49 -74.04
CA ALA A 303 93.14 4.83 -72.75
C ALA A 303 92.36 5.52 -71.61
N LEU A 304 92.36 6.86 -71.57
CA LEU A 304 91.57 7.64 -70.61
C LEU A 304 90.05 7.47 -70.81
N THR A 305 89.60 7.28 -72.04
CA THR A 305 88.19 6.98 -72.33
C THR A 305 87.82 5.58 -71.85
N ILE A 306 88.67 4.58 -72.09
CA ILE A 306 88.45 3.18 -71.67
C ILE A 306 88.34 3.09 -70.14
N ILE A 307 89.21 3.79 -69.40
CA ILE A 307 89.14 3.77 -67.93
C ILE A 307 87.87 4.47 -67.41
N SER A 308 87.45 5.56 -68.05
CA SER A 308 86.19 6.24 -67.72
C SER A 308 84.96 5.35 -68.01
N LEU A 309 84.97 4.63 -69.14
CA LEU A 309 83.91 3.66 -69.47
C LEU A 309 83.85 2.50 -68.48
N TYR A 310 84.99 2.07 -67.94
CA TYR A 310 85.02 1.07 -66.87
C TYR A 310 84.31 1.58 -65.60
N PHE A 311 84.64 2.80 -65.14
CA PHE A 311 83.95 3.39 -63.98
C PHE A 311 82.47 3.64 -64.26
N PHE A 312 82.11 4.06 -65.47
CA PHE A 312 80.71 4.18 -65.89
C PHE A 312 79.98 2.84 -65.78
N ARG A 313 80.58 1.73 -66.27
CA ARG A 313 80.01 0.38 -66.16
C ARG A 313 79.80 -0.04 -64.71
N VAL A 314 80.78 0.20 -63.84
CA VAL A 314 80.67 -0.10 -62.40
C VAL A 314 79.55 0.72 -61.76
N SER A 315 79.45 2.02 -62.08
CA SER A 315 78.38 2.88 -61.57
C SER A 315 77.00 2.45 -62.07
N LEU A 316 76.91 2.01 -63.33
CA LEU A 316 75.66 1.48 -63.92
C LEU A 316 75.21 0.22 -63.20
N GLN A 317 76.14 -0.69 -62.90
CA GLN A 317 75.84 -1.89 -62.13
C GLN A 317 75.33 -1.54 -60.73
N ASN A 318 75.97 -0.59 -60.04
CA ASN A 318 75.51 -0.12 -58.73
C ASN A 318 74.11 0.52 -58.79
N TYR A 319 73.79 1.29 -59.84
CA TYR A 319 72.45 1.84 -60.05
C TYR A 319 71.40 0.75 -60.23
N ASN A 320 71.69 -0.28 -61.05
CA ASN A 320 70.79 -1.41 -61.25
C ASN A 320 70.59 -2.20 -59.95
N SER A 321 71.64 -2.40 -59.15
CA SER A 321 71.54 -3.00 -57.81
C SER A 321 70.56 -2.25 -56.91
N ILE A 322 70.69 -0.92 -56.77
CA ILE A 322 69.79 -0.11 -55.94
C ILE A 322 68.34 -0.18 -56.46
N LYS A 323 68.15 -0.19 -57.78
CA LYS A 323 66.82 -0.32 -58.40
C LYS A 323 66.18 -1.67 -58.06
N ALA A 324 66.95 -2.76 -58.08
CA ALA A 324 66.48 -4.08 -57.70
C ALA A 324 66.08 -4.11 -56.21
N GLU A 325 66.91 -3.57 -55.31
CA GLU A 325 66.61 -3.47 -53.87
C GLU A 325 65.29 -2.72 -53.62
N LEU A 326 65.08 -1.57 -54.28
CA LEU A 326 63.86 -0.78 -54.15
C LEU A 326 62.61 -1.54 -54.60
N THR A 327 62.72 -2.35 -55.65
CA THR A 327 61.60 -3.17 -56.14
C THR A 327 61.22 -4.23 -55.11
N GLN A 328 62.21 -4.90 -54.50
CA GLN A 328 61.97 -5.90 -53.46
C GLN A 328 61.40 -5.28 -52.16
N ILE A 329 61.85 -4.08 -51.76
CA ILE A 329 61.31 -3.37 -50.59
C ILE A 329 59.85 -2.95 -50.84
N ASN A 330 59.54 -2.47 -52.04
CA ASN A 330 58.19 -2.04 -52.38
C ASN A 330 57.19 -3.21 -52.34
N LEU A 331 57.61 -4.40 -52.78
CA LEU A 331 56.81 -5.61 -52.64
C LEU A 331 56.48 -5.90 -51.17
N ARG A 332 57.49 -5.92 -50.29
CA ARG A 332 57.29 -6.19 -48.85
C ARG A 332 56.37 -5.16 -48.19
N LYS A 333 56.55 -3.87 -48.51
CA LYS A 333 55.67 -2.79 -48.04
C LYS A 333 54.21 -3.05 -48.43
N ASN A 334 53.96 -3.38 -49.70
CA ASN A 334 52.61 -3.64 -50.19
C ASN A 334 52.00 -4.91 -49.58
N LEU A 335 52.81 -5.95 -49.39
CA LEU A 335 52.38 -7.18 -48.71
C LEU A 335 51.98 -6.90 -47.26
N CYS A 336 52.80 -6.17 -46.49
CA CYS A 336 52.48 -5.79 -45.11
C CYS A 336 51.20 -4.94 -45.01
N MET A 337 50.91 -4.08 -45.99
CA MET A 337 49.66 -3.29 -46.04
C MET A 337 48.42 -4.17 -46.30
N PHE A 338 48.58 -5.35 -46.89
CA PHE A 338 47.49 -6.25 -47.25
C PHE A 338 47.27 -7.39 -46.23
N VAL A 339 48.16 -7.55 -45.25
CA VAL A 339 48.14 -8.67 -44.28
C VAL A 339 46.85 -8.76 -43.50
N ASP A 340 46.28 -7.64 -43.04
CA ASP A 340 45.15 -7.67 -42.10
C ASP A 340 43.97 -8.46 -42.67
N ASN A 341 43.67 -8.32 -43.97
CA ASN A 341 42.63 -9.10 -44.65
C ASN A 341 43.07 -10.54 -44.99
N TYR A 342 44.37 -10.78 -45.16
CA TYR A 342 44.92 -12.09 -45.52
C TYR A 342 45.05 -13.04 -44.31
N SER A 343 45.45 -12.53 -43.14
CA SER A 343 45.58 -13.32 -41.91
C SER A 343 44.25 -13.93 -41.46
N ASP A 344 43.15 -13.18 -41.62
CA ASP A 344 41.81 -13.69 -41.31
C ASP A 344 41.30 -14.68 -42.38
N PHE A 345 41.72 -14.52 -43.63
CA PHE A 345 41.45 -15.50 -44.70
C PHE A 345 42.25 -16.80 -44.54
N SER A 346 43.49 -16.75 -44.05
CA SER A 346 44.35 -17.94 -43.86
C SER A 346 43.98 -18.76 -42.63
N LYS A 347 43.25 -18.21 -41.65
CA LYS A 347 42.74 -18.97 -40.49
C LYS A 347 41.60 -19.93 -40.84
N THR A 348 40.87 -19.68 -41.93
CA THR A 348 39.66 -20.45 -42.30
C THR A 348 39.91 -21.57 -43.31
N LYS A 349 41.10 -21.65 -43.90
CA LYS A 349 41.55 -22.77 -44.74
C LYS A 349 42.91 -23.23 -44.25
N ASP A 350 43.17 -24.53 -44.27
CA ASP A 350 44.43 -25.18 -43.86
C ASP A 350 45.60 -24.85 -44.83
N ASN A 351 45.75 -23.59 -45.21
CA ASN A 351 46.73 -23.07 -46.16
C ASN A 351 47.96 -22.54 -45.42
N ARG A 352 48.44 -23.31 -44.44
CA ARG A 352 49.65 -22.99 -43.65
C ARG A 352 50.88 -22.76 -44.55
N GLU A 353 50.95 -23.50 -45.65
CA GLU A 353 52.00 -23.36 -46.67
C GLU A 353 52.01 -21.96 -47.33
N ALA A 354 50.83 -21.37 -47.56
CA ALA A 354 50.75 -20.05 -48.18
C ALA A 354 51.20 -18.94 -47.22
N LEU A 355 50.89 -19.09 -45.93
CA LEU A 355 51.35 -18.18 -44.87
C LEU A 355 52.86 -18.29 -44.65
N GLU A 356 53.42 -19.50 -44.67
CA GLU A 356 54.87 -19.72 -44.56
C GLU A 356 55.62 -19.12 -45.76
N LYS A 357 55.12 -19.29 -46.99
CA LYS A 357 55.67 -18.63 -48.18
C LYS A 357 55.57 -17.10 -48.08
N PHE A 358 54.47 -16.59 -47.53
CA PHE A 358 54.27 -15.16 -47.32
C PHE A 358 55.28 -14.57 -46.31
N GLU A 359 55.44 -15.21 -45.15
CA GLU A 359 56.44 -14.82 -44.13
C GLU A 359 57.85 -14.87 -44.70
N ASN A 360 58.18 -15.91 -45.46
CA ASN A 360 59.47 -16.03 -46.13
C ASN A 360 59.73 -14.88 -47.12
N ILE A 361 58.72 -14.39 -47.85
CA ILE A 361 58.89 -13.25 -48.75
C ILE A 361 59.14 -11.96 -47.95
N ILE A 362 58.40 -11.73 -46.88
CA ILE A 362 58.58 -10.54 -46.02
C ILE A 362 59.95 -10.54 -45.36
N PHE A 363 60.38 -11.65 -44.78
CA PHE A 363 61.59 -11.71 -43.96
C PHE A 363 62.84 -12.20 -44.70
N SER A 364 62.75 -12.50 -46.00
CA SER A 364 63.92 -12.84 -46.82
C SER A 364 64.90 -11.67 -46.94
N ASN A 365 66.19 -11.99 -47.10
CA ASN A 365 67.24 -10.99 -47.34
C ASN A 365 67.00 -10.22 -48.64
N ILE A 366 67.33 -8.92 -48.63
CA ILE A 366 67.34 -8.05 -49.81
C ILE A 366 68.61 -8.35 -50.61
N GLN A 367 68.48 -8.78 -51.87
CA GLN A 367 69.63 -9.15 -52.69
C GLN A 367 70.11 -8.01 -53.59
N LEU A 368 71.43 -7.89 -53.74
CA LEU A 368 72.12 -6.80 -54.45
C LEU A 368 72.21 -6.96 -55.98
N ASN A 369 71.90 -8.12 -56.56
CA ASN A 369 72.17 -8.41 -57.98
C ASN A 369 70.90 -8.79 -58.77
N GLU A 370 70.65 -8.13 -59.91
CA GLU A 370 69.54 -8.47 -60.85
C GLU A 370 69.66 -9.87 -61.45
N ASN A 371 70.88 -10.44 -61.54
CA ASN A 371 71.09 -11.77 -62.16
C ASN A 371 70.75 -12.95 -61.23
N ASN A 372 70.49 -12.69 -59.96
CA ASN A 372 70.01 -13.67 -58.99
C ASN A 372 68.72 -13.13 -58.38
N ILE A 373 67.68 -12.96 -59.20
CA ILE A 373 66.34 -12.86 -58.65
C ILE A 373 66.10 -14.19 -57.93
N PRO A 374 65.92 -14.22 -56.60
CA PRO A 374 65.72 -15.47 -55.90
C PRO A 374 64.47 -16.16 -56.46
N SER A 375 64.45 -17.49 -56.48
CA SER A 375 63.29 -18.31 -56.89
C SER A 375 62.00 -18.00 -56.11
N THR A 376 62.08 -17.17 -55.06
CA THR A 376 60.93 -16.60 -54.35
C THR A 376 60.21 -15.48 -55.11
N PHE A 377 60.85 -14.84 -56.10
CA PHE A 377 60.22 -13.84 -56.98
C PHE A 377 59.40 -14.49 -58.12
N ASP A 378 59.74 -15.71 -58.56
CA ASP A 378 58.86 -16.55 -59.39
C ASP A 378 57.58 -16.98 -58.64
N GLY A 379 57.56 -16.86 -57.31
CA GLY A 379 56.35 -16.99 -56.51
C GLY A 379 55.30 -15.89 -56.77
N LEU A 380 55.64 -14.81 -57.47
CA LEU A 380 54.67 -13.77 -57.86
C LEU A 380 53.61 -14.29 -58.84
N GLU A 381 53.94 -15.26 -59.68
CA GLU A 381 52.98 -15.88 -60.61
C GLU A 381 51.96 -16.76 -59.86
N GLN A 382 52.38 -17.36 -58.75
CA GLN A 382 51.50 -18.08 -57.82
C GLN A 382 50.66 -17.12 -56.95
N LEU A 383 51.20 -15.94 -56.60
CA LEU A 383 50.44 -14.90 -55.92
C LEU A 383 49.40 -14.25 -56.83
N ALA A 384 49.74 -14.01 -58.11
CA ALA A 384 48.80 -13.51 -59.10
C ALA A 384 47.61 -14.47 -59.28
N SER A 385 47.87 -15.78 -59.37
CA SER A 385 46.79 -16.79 -59.44
C SER A 385 45.98 -16.92 -58.15
N LEU A 386 46.59 -16.72 -56.97
CA LEU A 386 45.87 -16.64 -55.69
C LEU A 386 44.99 -15.40 -55.58
N ILE A 387 45.49 -14.21 -55.96
CA ILE A 387 44.73 -12.96 -56.02
C ILE A 387 43.59 -13.06 -57.04
N GLU A 388 43.84 -13.69 -58.18
CA GLU A 388 42.82 -13.91 -59.21
C GLU A 388 41.71 -14.86 -58.70
N SER A 389 42.07 -15.92 -57.96
CA SER A 389 41.12 -16.84 -57.34
C SER A 389 40.24 -16.16 -56.27
N LEU A 390 40.75 -15.12 -55.60
CA LEU A 390 40.03 -14.30 -54.64
C LEU A 390 39.09 -13.30 -55.34
N SER A 391 39.49 -12.74 -56.48
CA SER A 391 38.66 -11.79 -57.25
C SER A 391 37.47 -12.45 -57.95
N LYS A 392 37.56 -13.75 -58.27
CA LYS A 392 36.51 -14.53 -58.96
C LYS A 392 35.38 -15.01 -58.03
N ARG A 393 35.42 -14.73 -56.72
CA ARG A 393 34.30 -14.92 -55.80
C ARG A 393 33.66 -13.57 -55.48
N LYS A 394 32.89 -13.05 -56.44
CA LYS A 394 31.84 -12.06 -56.19
C LYS A 394 30.52 -12.61 -56.67
#